data_AF-A0A329VHX1-F1
#
_entry.id   AF-A0A329VHX1-F1
#
_cell.length_a   1.000
_cell.length_b   1.000
_cell.length_c   1.000
_cell.angle_alpha   90.00
_cell.angle_beta   90.00
_cell.angle_gamma   90.00
#
_symmetry.space_group_name_H-M   'P 1'
#
loop_
_entity.id
_entity.type
_entity.pdbx_description
1 polymer ?
#
loop_
_entity_poly.entity_id
_entity_poly.type
_entity_poly.pdbx_seq_one_letter_code
_entity_poly.pdbx_strand_id
1 'polypeptide(L)'
;IQNYHRKYGINTINGIISRWAPKIENNTDAYINHVCKDTGVTRDQIVDVFDRAFMTKLIKSVITMENGSQPYSDEVIDKAFSLL
;
A
#
# COMPACT_ATOMS: atom_id res chain seq x y z
N ILE A 1 -8.12 -0.83 2.62
CA ILE A 1 -7.94 0.16 1.54
C ILE A 1 -9.23 0.36 0.74
N GLN A 2 -9.84 -0.70 0.18
CA GLN A 2 -11.07 -0.62 -0.63
C GLN A 2 -12.25 0.11 0.07
N ASN A 3 -12.46 -0.11 1.37
CA ASN A 3 -13.49 0.64 2.11
C ASN A 3 -13.24 2.16 2.15
N TYR A 4 -11.97 2.58 2.24
CA TYR A 4 -11.61 4.00 2.22
C TYR A 4 -11.71 4.60 0.83
N HIS A 5 -11.41 3.81 -0.20
CA HIS A 5 -11.69 4.19 -1.57
C HIS A 5 -13.21 4.43 -1.77
N ARG A 6 -14.06 3.48 -1.39
CA ARG A 6 -15.52 3.60 -1.52
C ARG A 6 -16.11 4.78 -0.73
N LYS A 7 -15.59 5.05 0.47
CA LYS A 7 -16.14 6.10 1.37
C LYS A 7 -15.56 7.50 1.11
N TYR A 8 -14.30 7.60 0.69
CA TYR A 8 -13.58 8.88 0.65
C TYR A 8 -12.84 9.12 -0.68
N GLY A 9 -12.95 8.23 -1.66
CA GLY A 9 -12.28 8.36 -2.96
C GLY A 9 -10.76 8.16 -2.92
N ILE A 10 -10.19 7.68 -1.81
CA ILE A 10 -8.75 7.50 -1.68
C ILE A 10 -8.25 6.42 -2.64
N ASN A 11 -7.43 6.80 -3.62
CA ASN A 11 -6.90 5.93 -4.68
C ASN A 11 -5.51 6.38 -5.18
N THR A 12 -4.69 6.98 -4.33
CA THR A 12 -3.29 7.34 -4.65
C THR A 12 -2.38 6.82 -3.54
N ILE A 13 -1.09 6.58 -3.82
CA ILE A 13 -0.12 6.18 -2.79
C ILE A 13 -0.06 7.24 -1.68
N ASN A 14 -0.02 8.51 -2.06
CA ASN A 14 -0.03 9.63 -1.12
C ASN A 14 -1.24 9.58 -0.17
N GLY A 15 -2.45 9.37 -0.72
CA GLY A 15 -3.67 9.29 0.09
C GLY A 15 -3.77 8.03 0.94
N ILE A 16 -3.33 6.88 0.42
CA ILE A 16 -3.33 5.60 1.14
C ILE A 16 -2.35 5.66 2.32
N ILE A 17 -1.09 6.00 2.05
CA ILE A 17 -0.01 5.98 3.05
C ILE A 17 -0.20 7.11 4.07
N SER A 18 -0.57 8.32 3.67
CA SER A 18 -0.80 9.41 4.65
C SER A 18 -1.92 9.09 5.63
N ARG A 19 -2.87 8.24 5.24
CA ARG A 19 -3.94 7.78 6.14
C ARG A 19 -3.47 6.70 7.12
N TRP A 20 -2.51 5.87 6.72
CA TRP A 20 -2.06 4.71 7.50
C TRP A 20 -0.83 5.02 8.35
N ALA A 21 0.05 5.89 7.87
CA ALA A 21 1.27 6.33 8.53
C ALA A 21 1.35 7.87 8.54
N PRO A 22 0.57 8.56 9.39
CA PRO A 22 0.55 10.02 9.46
C PRO A 22 1.88 10.60 10.00
N LYS A 23 2.16 11.85 9.61
CA LYS A 23 3.45 12.55 9.84
C LYS A 23 3.84 12.79 11.30
N ILE A 24 2.90 12.63 12.24
CA ILE A 24 3.15 12.87 13.66
C ILE A 24 4.11 11.82 14.27
N GLU A 25 4.03 10.59 13.80
CA GLU A 25 4.82 9.45 14.30
C GLU A 25 5.74 8.85 13.24
N ASN A 26 5.55 9.21 11.97
CA ASN A 26 6.22 8.57 10.84
C ASN A 26 6.90 9.56 9.92
N ASN A 27 7.99 9.12 9.27
CA ASN A 27 8.48 9.78 8.07
C ASN A 27 7.61 9.39 6.86
N THR A 28 6.40 9.96 6.79
CA THR A 28 5.40 9.63 5.75
C THR A 28 5.93 9.84 4.34
N ASP A 29 6.76 10.86 4.10
CA ASP A 29 7.34 11.10 2.78
C ASP A 29 8.34 10.01 2.38
N ALA A 30 9.18 9.53 3.31
CA ALA A 30 10.05 8.39 3.05
C ALA A 30 9.25 7.11 2.76
N TYR A 31 8.14 6.90 3.48
CA TYR A 31 7.24 5.77 3.25
C TYR A 31 6.61 5.85 1.85
N ILE A 32 6.02 6.99 1.49
CA ILE A 32 5.45 7.21 0.15
C ILE A 32 6.50 6.92 -0.93
N ASN A 33 7.73 7.42 -0.77
CA ASN A 33 8.81 7.20 -1.74
C ASN A 33 9.20 5.73 -1.85
N HIS A 34 9.28 5.00 -0.74
CA HIS A 34 9.54 3.56 -0.72
C HIS A 34 8.46 2.81 -1.49
N VAL A 35 7.19 3.08 -1.20
CA VAL A 35 6.06 2.41 -1.85
C VAL A 35 5.98 2.76 -3.34
N CYS A 36 6.21 4.01 -3.72
CA CYS A 36 6.25 4.42 -5.14
C CYS A 36 7.33 3.63 -5.89
N LYS A 37 8.52 3.47 -5.29
CA LYS A 37 9.64 2.73 -5.89
C LYS A 37 9.27 1.26 -6.13
N ASP A 38 8.66 0.60 -5.15
CA ASP A 38 8.35 -0.84 -5.24
C ASP A 38 7.16 -1.14 -6.16
N THR A 39 6.19 -0.22 -6.22
CA THR A 39 4.97 -0.40 -7.03
C THR A 39 5.13 0.10 -8.46
N GLY A 40 6.08 1.00 -8.72
CA GLY A 40 6.32 1.61 -10.03
C GLY A 40 5.32 2.71 -10.39
N VAL A 41 4.53 3.20 -9.43
CA VAL A 41 3.59 4.31 -9.63
C VAL A 41 4.09 5.58 -8.96
N THR A 42 3.64 6.73 -9.45
CA THR A 42 3.95 8.02 -8.80
C THR A 42 3.01 8.29 -7.62
N ARG A 43 3.41 9.21 -6.73
CA ARG A 43 2.71 9.45 -5.45
C ARG A 43 1.23 9.83 -5.60
N ASP A 44 0.90 10.60 -6.65
CA ASP A 44 -0.45 11.13 -6.90
C ASP A 44 -1.13 10.45 -8.11
N GLN A 45 -0.51 9.42 -8.69
CA GLN A 45 -1.13 8.62 -9.73
C GLN A 45 -2.36 7.89 -9.16
N ILE A 46 -3.47 7.98 -9.89
CA ILE A 46 -4.66 7.18 -9.60
C ILE A 46 -4.33 5.72 -9.86
N VAL A 47 -4.56 4.88 -8.84
CA VAL A 47 -4.37 3.44 -8.90
C VAL A 47 -5.69 2.71 -8.73
N ASP A 48 -5.79 1.53 -9.34
CA ASP A 48 -6.91 0.62 -9.09
C ASP A 48 -6.67 -0.17 -7.81
N VAL A 49 -7.42 0.14 -6.76
CA VAL A 49 -7.33 -0.56 -5.45
C VAL A 49 -8.03 -1.92 -5.43
N PHE A 50 -8.63 -2.32 -6.56
CA PHE A 50 -9.21 -3.64 -6.79
C PHE A 50 -8.31 -4.52 -7.68
N ASP A 51 -7.30 -3.94 -8.34
CA ASP A 51 -6.29 -4.73 -9.05
C ASP A 51 -5.44 -5.52 -8.06
N ARG A 52 -5.59 -6.85 -8.10
CA ARG A 52 -4.85 -7.76 -7.22
C ARG A 52 -3.35 -7.64 -7.42
N ALA A 53 -2.86 -7.48 -8.65
CA ALA A 53 -1.42 -7.43 -8.91
C ALA A 53 -0.80 -6.18 -8.27
N PHE A 54 -1.43 -5.02 -8.45
CA PHE A 54 -1.04 -3.80 -7.76
C PHE A 54 -1.12 -3.93 -6.24
N MET A 55 -2.24 -4.45 -5.72
CA MET A 55 -2.42 -4.59 -4.27
C MET A 55 -1.41 -5.55 -3.62
N THR A 56 -1.00 -6.61 -4.31
CA THR A 56 0.09 -7.50 -3.86
C THR A 56 1.40 -6.74 -3.72
N LYS A 57 1.79 -5.93 -4.72
CA LYS A 57 3.00 -5.10 -4.64
C LYS A 57 2.93 -4.10 -3.49
N LEU A 58 1.78 -3.46 -3.33
CA LEU A 58 1.53 -2.50 -2.24
C LEU A 58 1.67 -3.15 -0.86
N ILE A 59 1.03 -4.30 -0.65
CA ILE A 59 1.09 -5.05 0.61
C ILE A 59 2.53 -5.46 0.92
N LYS A 60 3.27 -6.00 -0.07
CA LYS A 60 4.67 -6.39 0.12
C LYS A 60 5.55 -5.20 0.51
N SER A 61 5.40 -4.06 -0.16
CA SER A 61 6.16 -2.85 0.14
C SER A 61 5.86 -2.31 1.54
N VAL A 62 4.59 -2.27 1.93
CA VAL A 62 4.16 -1.92 3.30
C VAL A 62 4.81 -2.84 4.34
N ILE A 63 4.75 -4.16 4.15
CA ILE A 63 5.36 -5.12 5.09
C ILE A 63 6.87 -4.90 5.20
N THR A 64 7.57 -4.68 4.09
CA THR A 64 9.01 -4.36 4.10
C THR A 64 9.29 -3.09 4.89
N MET A 65 8.48 -2.03 4.71
CA MET A 65 8.66 -0.77 5.42
C MET A 65 8.45 -0.93 6.94
N GLU A 66 7.40 -1.65 7.35
CA GLU A 66 7.05 -1.82 8.78
C GLU A 66 8.02 -2.77 9.51
N ASN A 67 8.45 -3.85 8.86
CA ASN A 67 9.19 -4.93 9.51
C ASN A 67 10.66 -5.03 9.06
N GLY A 68 11.11 -4.15 8.17
CA GLY A 68 12.43 -4.19 7.54
C GLY A 68 12.62 -5.34 6.53
N SER A 69 11.65 -6.25 6.39
CA SER A 69 11.67 -7.36 5.45
C SER A 69 10.25 -7.85 5.15
N GLN A 70 10.07 -8.50 4.00
CA GLN A 70 8.84 -9.17 3.61
C GLN A 70 9.10 -10.69 3.56
N PRO A 71 8.78 -11.43 4.64
CA PRO A 71 9.10 -12.86 4.74
C PRO A 71 8.00 -13.79 4.20
N TYR A 72 6.84 -13.23 3.82
CA TYR A 72 5.67 -14.03 3.44
C TYR A 72 5.69 -14.41 1.96
N SER A 73 5.34 -15.65 1.63
CA SER A 73 5.17 -16.08 0.25
C SER A 73 3.92 -15.46 -0.40
N ASP A 74 3.87 -15.52 -1.73
CA ASP A 74 2.72 -15.04 -2.51
C ASP A 74 1.46 -15.80 -2.14
N GLU A 75 1.56 -17.10 -1.81
CA GLU A 75 0.45 -17.92 -1.33
C GLU A 75 -0.18 -17.37 -0.04
N VAL A 76 0.63 -16.87 0.89
CA VAL A 76 0.14 -16.26 2.13
C VAL A 76 -0.61 -14.96 1.81
N ILE A 77 -0.09 -14.17 0.88
CA ILE A 77 -0.73 -12.93 0.45
C ILE A 77 -2.03 -13.22 -0.32
N ASP A 78 -2.05 -14.22 -1.17
CA ASP A 78 -3.25 -14.66 -1.91
C ASP A 78 -4.34 -15.16 -0.97
N LYS A 79 -3.97 -15.88 0.08
CA LYS A 79 -4.90 -16.27 1.15
C LYS A 79 -5.47 -15.06 1.88
N ALA A 80 -4.70 -13.99 2.07
CA ALA A 80 -5.24 -12.76 2.63
C ALA A 80 -6.31 -12.13 1.73
N PHE A 81 -6.15 -12.21 0.40
CA PHE A 81 -7.20 -11.74 -0.53
C PHE A 81 -8.48 -12.58 -0.49
N SER A 82 -8.43 -13.87 -0.14
CA SER A 82 -9.64 -14.71 -0.04
C SER A 82 -10.49 -14.42 1.20
N LEU A 83 -10.02 -13.57 2.11
CA LEU A 83 -10.70 -13.19 3.35
C LEU A 83 -11.35 -11.80 3.29
N LEU A 84 -11.26 -11.11 2.14
CA LEU A 84 -11.82 -9.79 1.87
C LEU A 84 -13.27 -9.86 1.38
#